data_AF-A0A3D2M691-F1
#
_entry.id   AF-A0A3D2M691-F1
#
_cell.length_a   1.000
_cell.length_b   1.000
_cell.length_c   1.000
_cell.angle_alpha   90.00
_cell.angle_beta   90.00
_cell.angle_gamma   90.00
#
_symmetry.space_group_name_H-M   'P 1'
#
loop_
_entity.id
_entity.type
_entity.pdbx_description
1 polymer ?
#
loop_
_entity_poly.entity_id
_entity_poly.type
_entity_poly.pdbx_seq_one_letter_code
_entity_poly.pdbx_strand_id
1 'polypeptide(L)' 'FHEQCVERIFLDLQRLLKPERLSVHARYVRRGGLDINPYRSTELASPSNGRLVRQ' A
#
# COMPACT_ATOMS: atom_id res chain seq x y z
N PHE A 1 7.90 4.63 -8.89
CA PHE A 1 6.64 3.94 -9.20
C PHE A 1 5.78 3.77 -7.93
N HIS A 2 4.47 3.60 -8.07
CA HIS A 2 3.54 3.56 -6.92
C HIS A 2 3.84 2.40 -5.96
N GLU A 3 4.20 1.25 -6.51
CA GLU A 3 4.55 0.01 -5.80
C GLU A 3 5.84 0.18 -5.00
N GLN A 4 6.88 0.76 -5.61
CA GLN A 4 8.16 1.04 -4.95
C GLN A 4 8.01 2.03 -3.79
N CYS A 5 7.10 3.02 -3.94
CA CYS A 5 6.81 3.96 -2.87
C CYS A 5 6.20 3.24 -1.65
N VAL A 6 5.22 2.36 -1.86
CA VAL A 6 4.60 1.57 -0.79
C VAL A 6 5.61 0.59 -0.16
N GLU A 7 6.43 -0.07 -0.97
CA GLU A 7 7.51 -0.95 -0.50
C GLU A 7 8.48 -0.19 0.41
N ARG A 8 8.87 1.02 0.01
CA ARG A 8 9.78 1.86 0.79
C ARG A 8 9.17 2.26 2.14
N ILE A 9 7.92 2.71 2.14
CA ILE A 9 7.20 3.04 3.38
C ILE A 9 7.14 1.82 4.30
N PHE A 10 6.81 0.64 3.76
CA PHE A 10 6.75 -0.61 4.52
C PHE A 10 8.09 -0.95 5.17
N LEU A 11 9.17 -0.97 4.39
CA LEU A 11 10.51 -1.31 4.89
C LEU A 11 11.03 -0.29 5.91
N ASP A 12 10.78 1.01 5.68
CA ASP A 12 11.19 2.06 6.61
C ASP A 12 10.44 1.92 7.95
N LEU A 13 9.11 1.70 7.94
CA LEU A 13 8.31 1.47 9.14
C LEU A 13 8.72 0.18 9.86
N GLN A 14 8.93 -0.91 9.13
CA GLN A 14 9.37 -2.20 9.69
C GLN A 14 10.71 -2.05 10.43
N ARG A 15 11.67 -1.33 9.83
CA ARG A 15 12.99 -1.11 10.42
C ARG A 15 12.94 -0.23 11.67
N LEU A 16 12.17 0.86 11.62
CA LEU A 16 12.14 1.87 12.69
C LEU A 16 11.30 1.43 13.88
N LEU A 17 10.16 0.79 13.65
CA LEU A 17 9.18 0.51 14.69
C LEU A 17 9.20 -0.96 15.14
N LYS A 18 9.84 -1.86 14.37
CA LYS A 18 9.89 -3.30 14.63
C LYS A 18 8.53 -3.91 15.02
N PRO A 19 7.45 -3.61 14.27
CA PRO A 19 6.12 -4.12 14.62
C PRO A 19 6.05 -5.63 14.43
N GLU A 20 5.27 -6.30 15.28
CA GLU A 20 4.93 -7.73 15.10
C GLU A 20 4.08 -7.95 13.85
N ARG A 21 3.24 -6.96 13.50
CA ARG A 21 2.38 -6.96 12.32
C ARG A 21 2.36 -5.59 11.67
N LEU A 22 2.54 -5.54 10.35
CA LEU A 22 2.49 -4.31 9.58
C LEU A 22 1.74 -4.54 8.27
N SER A 23 0.87 -3.61 7.92
CA SER A 23 0.25 -3.54 6.60
C SER A 23 0.27 -2.10 6.09
N VAL A 24 0.68 -1.91 4.84
CA VAL A 24 0.67 -0.62 4.14
C VAL A 24 -0.17 -0.78 2.88
N HIS A 25 -1.19 0.05 2.75
CA HIS A 25 -2.11 0.06 1.62
C HIS A 25 -2.25 1.46 1.08
N ALA A 26 -1.80 1.70 -0.15
CA ALA A 26 -1.98 2.99 -0.82
C ALA A 26 -3.04 2.88 -1.92
N ARG A 27 -3.76 3.99 -2.11
CA ARG A 27 -4.83 4.14 -3.10
C ARG A 27 -4.53 5.39 -3.92
N TYR A 28 -3.96 5.22 -5.11
CA TYR A 28 -3.54 6.35 -5.94
C TYR A 28 -4.64 6.81 -6.89
N VAL A 29 -4.64 8.12 -7.18
CA VAL A 29 -5.49 8.70 -8.22
C VAL A 29 -5.10 8.17 -9.60
N ARG A 30 -6.07 8.10 -10.52
CA ARG A 30 -5.84 7.50 -11.84
C ARG A 30 -4.83 8.28 -12.68
N ARG A 31 -4.11 7.55 -13.52
CA ARG A 31 -3.35 8.11 -14.65
C ARG A 31 -3.73 7.33 -15.90
N GLY A 32 -4.17 8.03 -16.95
CA GLY A 32 -4.66 7.38 -18.17
C GLY A 32 -5.86 6.45 -17.94
N GLY A 33 -6.71 6.75 -16.94
CA GLY A 33 -7.89 5.93 -16.61
C GLY A 33 -7.62 4.70 -15.74
N LEU A 34 -6.36 4.41 -15.39
CA LEU A 34 -5.96 3.28 -14.55
C LEU A 34 -5.60 3.76 -13.15
N ASP A 35 -6.13 3.11 -12.12
CA ASP A 35 -5.66 3.24 -10.75
C ASP A 35 -4.66 2.13 -10.40
N ILE A 36 -3.80 2.42 -9.43
CA ILE A 36 -2.83 1.45 -8.90
C ILE A 36 -2.99 1.50 -7.39
N ASN A 37 -3.30 0.36 -6.78
CA ASN A 37 -3.60 0.24 -5.35
C ASN A 37 -2.62 -0.76 -4.69
N PRO A 38 -1.33 -0.42 -4.52
CA PRO A 38 -0.36 -1.37 -3.98
C PRO A 38 -0.66 -1.68 -2.51
N TYR A 39 -0.59 -2.96 -2.19
CA TYR A 39 -0.73 -3.49 -0.84
C TYR A 39 0.51 -4.29 -0.45
N ARG A 40 0.99 -4.10 0.78
CA ARG A 40 2.08 -4.87 1.40
C ARG A 40 1.71 -5.17 2.83
N SER A 41 1.99 -6.40 3.27
CA SER A 41 1.72 -6.84 4.63
C SER A 41 2.68 -7.93 5.06
N THR A 42 2.93 -8.00 6.36
CA THR A 42 3.60 -9.13 7.01
C THR A 42 2.71 -10.38 7.04
N GLU A 43 1.40 -10.23 6.85
CA GLU A 43 0.43 -11.32 6.88
C GLU A 43 -0.22 -11.55 5.52
N LEU A 44 -0.68 -12.79 5.30
CA LEU A 44 -1.41 -13.14 4.10
C LEU A 44 -2.85 -12.60 4.22
N ALA A 45 -3.10 -11.45 3.62
CA ALA A 45 -4.43 -10.83 3.59
C ALA A 45 -4.70 -10.21 2.23
N SER A 46 -5.99 -10.19 1.86
CA SER A 46 -6.48 -9.54 0.63
C SER A 46 -7.37 -8.37 1.03
N PRO A 47 -6.90 -7.11 0.92
CA PRO A 47 -7.70 -5.97 1.31
C PRO A 47 -8.84 -5.75 0.31
N SER A 48 -9.95 -5.17 0.77
CA SER A 48 -11.04 -4.79 -0.12
C SER A 48 -10.58 -3.73 -1.13
N ASN A 49 -11.02 -3.85 -2.39
CA ASN A 49 -10.64 -2.93 -3.46
C ASN A 49 -11.76 -1.94 -3.83
N GLY A 50 -12.46 -1.42 -2.81
CA GLY A 50 -13.46 -0.36 -3.00
C GLY A 50 -12.82 0.99 -3.36
N ARG A 51 -13.42 1.69 -4.33
CA ARG A 51 -12.92 2.97 -4.82
C ARG A 51 -13.13 4.09 -3.79
N LEU A 52 -12.11 4.90 -3.54
CA LEU A 52 -12.22 6.11 -2.71
C LEU A 52 -12.72 7.32 -3.52
N VAL A 53 -13.20 8.37 -2.84
CA VAL A 53 -13.84 9.56 -3.45
C VAL A 53 -13.00 10.21 -4.55
N ARG A 54 -11.67 10.21 -4.42
CA ARG A 54 -10.74 10.85 -5.37
C ARG A 54 -10.15 9.89 -6.40
N GLN A 55 -10.53 8.60 -6.37
CA GLN A 55 -10.04 7.59 -7.32
C GLN A 55 -10.93 7.50 -8.56
#